data_AF-A0A536B1I1-F1
#
_entry.id   AF-A0A536B1I1-F1
#
_cell.length_a   1.000
_cell.length_b   1.000
_cell.length_c   1.000
_cell.angle_alpha   90.00
_cell.angle_beta   90.00
_cell.angle_gamma   90.00
#
_symmetry.space_group_name_H-M   'P 1'
#
loop_
_entity.id
_entity.type
_entity.pdbx_description
1 polymer ?
#
loop_
_entity_poly.entity_id
_entity_poly.type
_entity_poly.pdbx_seq_one_letter_code
_entity_poly.pdbx_strand_id
1 'polypeptide(L)'
;MALRELGDWMERSLNEGTGPVVPRVRALLDRVPHTWQASTPNCGLSTMPNLPAIETDLDADGTPELVVAGNIDGDLEWEHDGPRASEWWPESALFIVTQAEDRHRVVLAQDTGNNVSLVAAADLLGDGHREIIWSGFDRGAHTCSVEVAVSAWDGRTLSEIPGYINMASPTGFEIAGRDIIITGGLIASVGAGQAQRNHTDRYRVEADQVRLVDRRYDASDFAYHRLIDGVEAQSWGRTAEALQAFREAADPQRPVLSGEWIAPEAMETLGRAVRAFARFRLAALLLNTDKDAARQALTAEDVTYAGLGQTMIDASDRAIGCTAAAAWAVANLGFLRALNSPFGYANPCWEPQDVCGPLPKDGPHSPGIRRCIR
;
A
#
# COMPACT_ATOMS: atom_id res chain seq x y z
N MET A 1 -1.79 27.45 15.21
CA MET A 1 -2.22 28.88 15.09
C MET A 1 -1.61 29.48 13.83
N ALA A 2 -0.32 29.24 13.64
CA ALA A 2 0.48 29.50 12.44
C ALA A 2 -0.23 29.25 11.09
N LEU A 3 -0.73 28.03 10.84
CA LEU A 3 -1.32 27.66 9.54
C LEU A 3 -2.54 28.52 9.15
N ARG A 4 -3.36 28.92 10.12
CA ARG A 4 -4.51 29.82 9.87
C ARG A 4 -4.03 31.21 9.48
N GLU A 5 -3.04 31.74 10.18
CA GLU A 5 -2.47 33.06 9.92
C GLU A 5 -1.75 33.10 8.56
N LEU A 6 -1.10 31.99 8.15
CA LEU A 6 -0.57 31.83 6.80
C LEU A 6 -1.68 31.92 5.74
N GLY A 7 -2.81 31.23 5.96
CA GLY A 7 -4.01 31.34 5.11
C GLY A 7 -4.51 32.77 4.97
N ASP A 8 -4.67 33.47 6.09
CA ASP A 8 -5.13 34.87 6.11
C ASP A 8 -4.14 35.82 5.40
N TRP A 9 -2.83 35.58 5.54
CA TRP A 9 -1.79 36.36 4.85
C TRP A 9 -1.80 36.11 3.34
N MET A 10 -1.96 34.85 2.91
CA MET A 10 -2.12 34.51 1.50
C MET A 10 -3.36 35.18 0.91
N GLU A 11 -4.50 35.15 1.61
CA GLU A 11 -5.74 35.78 1.15
C GLU A 11 -5.57 37.29 0.94
N ARG A 12 -4.99 38.01 1.92
CA ARG A 12 -4.73 39.45 1.78
C ARG A 12 -3.82 39.74 0.59
N SER A 13 -2.72 39.01 0.48
CA SER A 13 -1.74 39.19 -0.60
C SER A 13 -2.32 38.88 -1.98
N LEU A 14 -3.24 37.92 -2.08
CA LEU A 14 -3.97 37.58 -3.31
C LEU A 14 -5.00 38.63 -3.72
N ASN A 15 -5.58 39.35 -2.77
CA ASN A 15 -6.54 40.41 -3.05
C ASN A 15 -5.89 41.78 -3.35
N GLU A 16 -4.64 42.02 -2.94
CA GLU A 16 -3.93 43.28 -3.20
C GLU A 16 -3.24 43.35 -4.56
N GLY A 17 -2.79 42.22 -5.08
CA GLY A 17 -2.11 42.14 -6.38
C GLY A 17 -3.06 41.88 -7.56
N THR A 18 -2.53 42.08 -8.76
CA THR A 18 -3.21 41.83 -10.03
C THR A 18 -2.49 40.74 -10.82
N GLY A 19 -3.20 40.04 -11.71
CA GLY A 19 -2.65 38.97 -12.54
C GLY A 19 -2.99 37.55 -12.05
N PRO A 20 -2.48 36.50 -12.73
CA PRO A 20 -2.88 35.12 -12.50
C PRO A 20 -2.55 34.64 -11.07
N VAL A 21 -3.44 33.83 -10.49
CA VAL A 21 -3.37 33.39 -9.09
C VAL A 21 -2.20 32.44 -8.85
N VAL A 22 -2.01 31.44 -9.70
CA VAL A 22 -0.99 30.39 -9.52
C VAL A 22 0.43 30.94 -9.39
N PRO A 23 0.93 31.82 -10.28
CA PRO A 23 2.26 32.43 -10.12
C PRO A 23 2.39 33.26 -8.84
N ARG A 24 1.30 33.90 -8.40
CA ARG A 24 1.31 34.73 -7.19
C ARG A 24 1.37 33.89 -5.93
N VAL A 25 0.60 32.80 -5.85
CA VAL A 25 0.70 31.83 -4.74
C VAL A 25 2.11 31.25 -4.68
N ARG A 26 2.68 30.82 -5.81
CA ARG A 26 4.06 30.32 -5.82
C ARG A 26 5.05 31.37 -5.30
N ALA A 27 4.96 32.60 -5.79
CA ALA A 27 5.81 33.69 -5.32
C ALA A 27 5.60 34.05 -3.84
N LEU A 28 4.42 33.82 -3.28
CA LEU A 28 4.15 33.98 -1.85
C LEU A 28 4.79 32.86 -1.04
N LEU A 29 4.60 31.61 -1.46
CA LEU A 29 5.21 30.45 -0.79
C LEU A 29 6.74 30.53 -0.82
N ASP A 30 7.33 30.91 -1.96
CA ASP A 30 8.79 31.08 -2.15
C ASP A 30 9.40 32.13 -1.19
N ARG A 31 8.60 33.07 -0.66
CA ARG A 31 9.05 34.11 0.28
C ARG A 31 9.09 33.63 1.72
N VAL A 32 8.36 32.56 2.05
CA VAL A 32 8.37 32.01 3.39
C VAL A 32 9.61 31.11 3.48
N PRO A 33 10.64 31.45 4.28
CA PRO A 33 11.84 30.64 4.38
C PRO A 33 11.48 29.22 4.82
N HIS A 34 12.16 28.20 4.26
CA HIS A 34 11.98 26.78 4.59
C HIS A 34 10.65 26.13 4.15
N THR A 35 9.73 26.83 3.49
CA THR A 35 8.46 26.23 3.00
C THR A 35 8.58 25.39 1.75
N TRP A 36 9.75 25.45 1.12
CA TRP A 36 10.00 24.89 -0.20
C TRP A 36 11.37 24.25 -0.35
N GLN A 37 12.04 23.97 0.76
CA GLN A 37 12.72 22.69 0.74
C GLN A 37 11.60 21.69 0.88
N ALA A 38 11.07 21.23 -0.27
CA ALA A 38 10.82 19.80 -0.39
C ALA A 38 12.08 19.21 0.22
N SER A 39 11.99 18.75 1.47
CA SER A 39 13.08 18.05 2.10
C SER A 39 13.33 16.96 1.08
N THR A 40 14.37 17.14 0.27
CA THR A 40 14.50 16.41 -1.00
C THR A 40 14.38 14.98 -0.57
N PRO A 41 13.35 14.24 -0.99
CA PRO A 41 12.99 13.09 -0.19
C PRO A 41 14.11 12.08 -0.34
N ASN A 42 14.96 11.98 0.68
CA ASN A 42 15.97 10.93 0.82
C ASN A 42 15.31 9.55 1.05
N CYS A 43 14.02 9.46 0.69
CA CYS A 43 13.14 8.32 0.61
C CYS A 43 12.99 7.76 -0.83
N GLY A 44 13.65 8.35 -1.84
CA GLY A 44 13.46 7.91 -3.22
C GLY A 44 12.10 8.27 -3.80
N LEU A 45 11.41 9.30 -3.25
CA LEU A 45 10.17 9.86 -3.82
C LEU A 45 10.38 10.55 -5.17
N SER A 46 11.47 10.29 -5.90
CA SER A 46 11.62 10.81 -7.28
C SER A 46 10.53 10.29 -8.22
N THR A 47 9.73 9.32 -7.77
CA THR A 47 8.68 8.65 -8.53
C THR A 47 7.26 9.09 -8.14
N MET A 48 7.07 9.67 -6.94
CA MET A 48 5.79 10.28 -6.54
C MET A 48 5.76 11.74 -7.03
N PRO A 49 4.70 12.17 -7.72
CA PRO A 49 4.50 13.59 -7.97
C PRO A 49 4.52 14.38 -6.66
N ASN A 50 5.28 15.48 -6.65
CA ASN A 50 5.25 16.47 -5.59
C ASN A 50 4.93 17.82 -6.22
N LEU A 51 3.64 18.11 -6.29
CA LEU A 51 3.10 19.32 -6.87
C LEU A 51 2.94 20.37 -5.77
N PRO A 52 3.37 21.62 -6.01
CA PRO A 52 3.15 22.66 -5.01
C PRO A 52 1.73 23.22 -5.02
N ALA A 53 1.08 23.14 -6.17
CA ALA A 53 -0.29 23.55 -6.34
C ALA A 53 -0.94 22.85 -7.54
N ILE A 54 -2.25 22.64 -7.48
CA ILE A 54 -3.07 22.06 -8.53
C ILE A 54 -4.24 23.00 -8.79
N GLU A 55 -4.39 23.46 -10.04
CA GLU A 55 -5.55 24.24 -10.49
C GLU A 55 -6.55 23.29 -11.15
N THR A 56 -7.73 23.17 -10.59
CA THR A 56 -8.78 22.26 -11.08
C THR A 56 -10.14 22.66 -10.53
N ASP A 57 -11.19 22.43 -11.31
CA ASP A 57 -12.58 22.56 -10.88
C ASP A 57 -12.93 21.36 -9.98
N LEU A 58 -13.00 21.58 -8.67
CA LEU A 58 -13.21 20.53 -7.67
C LEU A 58 -14.70 20.28 -7.44
N ASP A 59 -15.52 21.32 -7.44
CA ASP A 59 -16.95 21.27 -7.16
C ASP A 59 -17.84 21.34 -8.42
N ALA A 60 -17.22 21.27 -9.60
CA ALA A 60 -17.87 21.21 -10.92
C ALA A 60 -18.74 22.45 -11.22
N ASP A 61 -18.41 23.61 -10.65
CA ASP A 61 -19.15 24.86 -10.88
C ASP A 61 -18.71 25.61 -12.15
N GLY A 62 -17.67 25.13 -12.83
CA GLY A 62 -17.08 25.71 -14.03
C GLY A 62 -15.95 26.71 -13.76
N THR A 63 -15.63 26.98 -12.50
CA THR A 63 -14.54 27.82 -12.03
C THR A 63 -13.50 26.93 -11.35
N PRO A 64 -12.22 26.97 -11.75
CA PRO A 64 -11.22 26.16 -11.09
C PRO A 64 -10.84 26.72 -9.72
N GLU A 65 -10.74 25.84 -8.73
CA GLU A 65 -10.05 26.09 -7.47
C GLU A 65 -8.54 25.90 -7.65
N LEU A 66 -7.77 26.53 -6.76
CA LEU A 66 -6.36 26.24 -6.59
C LEU A 66 -6.11 25.54 -5.25
N VAL A 67 -5.68 24.30 -5.31
CA VAL A 67 -5.21 23.52 -4.16
C VAL A 67 -3.73 23.79 -3.95
N VAL A 68 -3.32 24.02 -2.71
CA VAL A 68 -1.95 24.37 -2.34
C VAL A 68 -1.49 23.51 -1.17
N ALA A 69 -0.32 22.87 -1.30
CA ALA A 69 0.37 22.28 -0.15
C ALA A 69 1.23 23.36 0.51
N GLY A 70 0.93 23.69 1.76
CA GLY A 70 1.78 24.53 2.60
C GLY A 70 2.55 23.65 3.57
N ASN A 71 3.88 23.70 3.50
CA ASN A 71 4.77 23.14 4.52
C ASN A 71 5.46 24.30 5.22
N ILE A 72 5.55 24.27 6.54
CA ILE A 72 6.20 25.28 7.38
C ILE A 72 7.11 24.54 8.35
N ASP A 73 8.42 24.75 8.28
CA ASP A 73 9.35 24.17 9.26
C ASP A 73 9.30 24.97 10.59
N GLY A 74 8.50 24.52 11.56
CA GLY A 74 8.40 25.03 12.95
C GLY A 74 7.50 26.25 13.18
N ASP A 75 7.64 26.92 14.32
CA ASP A 75 6.73 27.99 14.76
C ASP A 75 6.84 29.21 13.84
N LEU A 76 5.69 29.81 13.47
CA LEU A 76 5.70 31.06 12.71
C LEU A 76 6.07 32.27 13.60
N GLU A 77 7.22 32.85 13.33
CA GLU A 77 7.60 34.19 13.78
C GLU A 77 7.19 35.22 12.72
N TRP A 78 6.35 36.18 13.10
CA TRP A 78 5.87 37.23 12.18
C TRP A 78 6.82 38.44 12.18
N GLU A 79 7.52 38.67 11.06
CA GLU A 79 8.28 39.89 10.79
C GLU A 79 7.53 40.83 9.83
N HIS A 80 8.03 42.06 9.64
CA HIS A 80 7.37 43.09 8.83
C HIS A 80 7.11 42.68 7.37
N ASP A 81 7.91 41.75 6.83
CA ASP A 81 7.89 41.32 5.43
C ASP A 81 7.21 39.94 5.20
N GLY A 82 6.74 39.28 6.26
CA GLY A 82 6.07 37.97 6.18
C GLY A 82 6.45 37.00 7.30
N PRO A 83 5.85 35.79 7.30
CA PRO A 83 6.17 34.75 8.29
C PRO A 83 7.58 34.17 8.07
N ARG A 84 8.28 33.87 9.17
CA ARG A 84 9.48 33.03 9.22
C ARG A 84 9.22 31.82 10.11
N ALA A 85 9.81 30.69 9.76
CA ALA A 85 9.58 29.43 10.46
C ALA A 85 10.76 29.16 11.42
N SER A 86 10.50 28.85 12.69
CA SER A 86 11.52 28.53 13.70
C SER A 86 12.05 27.11 13.48
N GLU A 87 13.32 26.83 13.73
CA GLU A 87 13.81 25.46 13.57
C GLU A 87 13.02 24.51 14.50
N TRP A 88 12.71 23.30 14.02
CA TRP A 88 12.14 22.14 14.74
C TRP A 88 10.60 21.92 14.60
N TRP A 89 10.26 20.81 13.91
CA TRP A 89 8.92 20.21 13.62
C TRP A 89 8.12 20.87 12.49
N PRO A 90 8.07 20.28 11.27
CA PRO A 90 7.27 20.83 10.17
C PRO A 90 5.78 20.73 10.46
N GLU A 91 5.06 21.87 10.50
CA GLU A 91 3.61 21.92 10.35
C GLU A 91 3.27 21.98 8.86
N SER A 92 2.23 21.26 8.45
CA SER A 92 1.83 21.20 7.05
C SER A 92 0.31 21.16 6.93
N ALA A 93 -0.19 21.76 5.86
CA ALA A 93 -1.61 21.82 5.58
C ALA A 93 -1.91 21.91 4.09
N LEU A 94 -3.14 21.56 3.77
CA LEU A 94 -3.75 21.87 2.49
C LEU A 94 -4.55 23.17 2.58
N PHE A 95 -4.37 24.03 1.58
CA PHE A 95 -5.18 25.22 1.39
C PHE A 95 -5.95 25.12 0.07
N ILE A 96 -7.18 25.64 0.07
CA ILE A 96 -7.99 25.78 -1.15
C ILE A 96 -8.24 27.27 -1.36
N VAL A 97 -7.81 27.76 -2.52
CA VAL A 97 -8.10 29.12 -2.98
C VAL A 97 -9.30 29.05 -3.90
N THR A 98 -10.39 29.70 -3.51
CA THR A 98 -11.61 29.87 -4.29
C THR A 98 -11.70 31.31 -4.79
N GLN A 99 -12.42 31.52 -5.89
CA GLN A 99 -12.80 32.85 -6.34
C GLN A 99 -14.26 33.13 -5.98
N ALA A 100 -14.50 34.22 -5.27
CA ALA A 100 -15.82 34.74 -5.00
C ALA A 100 -15.92 36.16 -5.57
N GLU A 101 -16.68 36.31 -6.67
CA GLU A 101 -16.80 37.56 -7.43
C GLU A 101 -15.42 38.05 -7.91
N ASP A 102 -14.97 39.22 -7.41
CA ASP A 102 -13.70 39.86 -7.73
C ASP A 102 -12.63 39.62 -6.64
N ARG A 103 -12.86 38.69 -5.71
CA ARG A 103 -11.97 38.41 -4.59
C ARG A 103 -11.58 36.94 -4.49
N HIS A 104 -10.37 36.71 -4.03
CA HIS A 104 -9.89 35.40 -3.62
C HIS A 104 -10.25 35.15 -2.17
N ARG A 105 -10.60 33.91 -1.86
CA ARG A 105 -10.73 33.40 -0.50
C ARG A 105 -9.80 32.23 -0.32
N VAL A 106 -9.08 32.18 0.80
CA VAL A 106 -8.17 31.08 1.13
C VAL A 106 -8.75 30.30 2.32
N VAL A 107 -9.01 29.02 2.11
CA VAL A 107 -9.52 28.11 3.13
C VAL A 107 -8.37 27.22 3.60
N LEU A 108 -8.06 27.25 4.90
CA LEU A 108 -7.28 26.18 5.53
C LEU A 108 -8.15 24.92 5.51
N ALA A 109 -7.85 24.01 4.60
CA ALA A 109 -8.72 22.92 4.23
C ALA A 109 -8.48 21.68 5.11
N GLN A 110 -7.21 21.36 5.40
CA GLN A 110 -6.84 20.23 6.24
C GLN A 110 -5.49 20.48 6.92
N ASP A 111 -5.42 20.27 8.23
CA ASP A 111 -4.15 20.14 8.96
C ASP A 111 -3.68 18.69 8.81
N THR A 112 -2.52 18.51 8.20
CA THR A 112 -1.98 17.20 7.82
C THR A 112 -0.86 16.75 8.73
N GLY A 113 -0.55 17.51 9.80
CA GLY A 113 0.62 17.28 10.63
C GLY A 113 1.89 17.64 9.86
N ASN A 114 2.67 16.65 9.44
CA ASN A 114 4.01 16.87 8.89
C ASN A 114 4.14 16.38 7.44
N ASN A 115 4.89 17.12 6.62
CA ASN A 115 5.36 16.71 5.29
C ASN A 115 4.28 16.38 4.25
N VAL A 116 3.31 17.27 4.06
CA VAL A 116 2.30 17.12 3.02
C VAL A 116 2.88 17.36 1.62
N SER A 117 2.49 16.55 0.65
CA SER A 117 2.75 16.78 -0.77
C SER A 117 1.49 16.54 -1.58
N LEU A 118 1.16 17.45 -2.51
CA LEU A 118 0.08 17.19 -3.46
C LEU A 118 0.59 16.23 -4.54
N VAL A 119 -0.21 15.22 -4.83
CA VAL A 119 0.14 14.19 -5.80
C VAL A 119 -0.62 14.41 -7.10
N ALA A 120 -1.95 14.51 -7.03
CA ALA A 120 -2.81 14.67 -8.20
C ALA A 120 -4.22 15.14 -7.79
N ALA A 121 -5.04 15.47 -8.78
CA ALA A 121 -6.50 15.59 -8.63
C ALA A 121 -7.20 14.87 -9.79
N ALA A 122 -8.20 14.04 -9.48
CA ALA A 122 -8.87 13.19 -10.45
C ALA A 122 -10.31 12.88 -10.02
N ASP A 123 -11.19 12.64 -11.00
CA ASP A 123 -12.55 12.16 -10.77
C ASP A 123 -12.51 10.65 -10.48
N LEU A 124 -12.33 10.29 -9.21
CA LEU A 124 -12.20 8.90 -8.73
C LEU A 124 -13.59 8.30 -8.45
N LEU A 125 -14.58 9.13 -8.15
CA LEU A 125 -15.98 8.74 -7.94
C LEU A 125 -16.79 8.61 -9.24
N GLY A 126 -16.31 9.18 -10.34
CA GLY A 126 -16.95 9.18 -11.66
C GLY A 126 -18.22 10.04 -11.70
N ASP A 127 -18.33 11.04 -10.84
CA ASP A 127 -19.49 11.94 -10.71
C ASP A 127 -19.24 13.32 -11.31
N GLY A 128 -18.04 13.55 -11.86
CA GLY A 128 -17.63 14.82 -12.46
C GLY A 128 -16.98 15.79 -11.47
N HIS A 129 -17.06 15.52 -10.17
CA HIS A 129 -16.25 16.19 -9.16
C HIS A 129 -14.85 15.56 -9.11
N ARG A 130 -13.87 16.31 -8.64
CA ARG A 130 -12.48 15.82 -8.58
C ARG A 130 -12.03 15.71 -7.14
N GLU A 131 -11.54 14.54 -6.79
CA GLU A 131 -10.89 14.30 -5.50
C GLU A 131 -9.43 14.74 -5.54
N ILE A 132 -8.96 15.26 -4.41
CA ILE A 132 -7.57 15.65 -4.18
C ILE A 132 -6.82 14.45 -3.62
N ILE A 133 -5.68 14.13 -4.23
CA ILE A 133 -4.78 13.08 -3.77
C ILE A 133 -3.54 13.73 -3.23
N TRP A 134 -3.24 13.47 -1.97
CA TRP A 134 -2.10 14.03 -1.26
C TRP A 134 -1.42 12.93 -0.44
N SER A 135 -0.16 13.17 -0.10
CA SER A 135 0.64 12.19 0.62
C SER A 135 1.37 12.82 1.79
N GLY A 136 1.48 12.05 2.88
CA GLY A 136 2.50 12.21 3.90
C GLY A 136 3.56 11.13 3.78
N PHE A 137 4.69 11.29 4.47
CA PHE A 137 5.68 10.23 4.57
C PHE A 137 6.25 10.13 5.99
N ASP A 138 6.57 8.89 6.37
CA ASP A 138 7.32 8.58 7.58
C ASP A 138 8.64 7.89 7.20
N ARG A 139 9.70 8.28 7.91
CA ARG A 139 11.03 7.74 7.71
C ARG A 139 11.50 7.07 9.00
N GLY A 140 11.47 5.74 8.98
CA GLY A 140 12.23 4.95 9.94
C GLY A 140 13.73 5.02 9.66
N ALA A 141 14.54 4.38 10.52
CA ALA A 141 16.00 4.38 10.40
C ALA A 141 16.53 3.95 9.02
N HIS A 142 15.77 3.09 8.31
CA HIS A 142 16.22 2.50 7.06
C HIS A 142 15.13 2.38 5.98
N THR A 143 13.85 2.38 6.35
CA THR A 143 12.72 2.27 5.41
C THR A 143 11.94 3.57 5.41
N CYS A 144 11.58 4.03 4.22
CA CYS A 144 10.62 5.11 4.07
C CYS A 144 9.26 4.54 3.69
N SER A 145 8.20 5.06 4.28
CA SER A 145 6.83 4.68 3.95
C SER A 145 6.06 5.93 3.57
N VAL A 146 5.29 5.83 2.49
CA VAL A 146 4.34 6.86 2.07
C VAL A 146 2.96 6.46 2.51
N GLU A 147 2.23 7.44 3.04
CA GLU A 147 0.80 7.38 3.24
C GLU A 147 0.13 8.29 2.21
N VAL A 148 -0.77 7.75 1.39
CA VAL A 148 -1.57 8.52 0.44
C VAL A 148 -3.00 8.55 0.93
N ALA A 149 -3.55 9.75 0.97
CA ALA A 149 -4.92 10.06 1.34
C ALA A 149 -5.65 10.70 0.16
N VAL A 150 -6.99 10.58 0.19
CA VAL A 150 -7.89 11.11 -0.82
C VAL A 150 -8.91 11.98 -0.10
N SER A 151 -9.12 13.20 -0.58
CA SER A 151 -10.09 14.12 0.02
C SER A 151 -11.03 14.70 -1.04
N ALA A 152 -12.30 14.90 -0.67
CA ALA A 152 -13.33 15.49 -1.51
C ALA A 152 -13.70 16.90 -1.01
N TRP A 153 -13.96 17.81 -1.93
CA TRP A 153 -14.35 19.18 -1.66
C TRP A 153 -15.83 19.40 -1.96
N ASP A 154 -16.58 20.01 -1.03
CA ASP A 154 -18.02 20.26 -1.18
C ASP A 154 -18.37 21.73 -1.51
N GLY A 155 -17.38 22.52 -1.94
CA GLY A 155 -17.49 23.98 -2.11
C GLY A 155 -17.14 24.77 -0.85
N ARG A 156 -16.98 24.11 0.31
CA ARG A 156 -16.72 24.79 1.60
C ARG A 156 -15.72 24.08 2.51
N THR A 157 -15.75 22.76 2.53
CA THR A 157 -14.96 21.91 3.43
C THR A 157 -14.30 20.80 2.64
N LEU A 158 -13.02 20.56 2.93
CA LEU A 158 -12.30 19.40 2.44
C LEU A 158 -12.47 18.27 3.45
N SER A 159 -13.02 17.15 3.00
CA SER A 159 -13.23 15.96 3.84
C SER A 159 -12.40 14.82 3.30
N GLU A 160 -11.55 14.24 4.15
CA GLU A 160 -10.84 13.02 3.80
C GLU A 160 -11.84 11.87 3.63
N ILE A 161 -11.71 11.15 2.52
CA ILE A 161 -12.44 9.92 2.26
C ILE A 161 -11.74 8.81 3.06
N PRO A 162 -12.45 8.14 3.99
CA PRO A 162 -11.87 7.10 4.84
C PRO A 162 -11.07 6.04 4.06
N GLY A 163 -10.02 5.53 4.70
CA GLY A 163 -9.13 4.53 4.13
C GLY A 163 -7.82 5.14 3.65
N TYR A 164 -6.73 4.48 3.98
CA TYR A 164 -5.38 4.96 3.66
C TYR A 164 -4.67 3.98 2.73
N ILE A 165 -3.85 4.54 1.87
CA ILE A 165 -2.90 3.80 1.03
C ILE A 165 -1.56 3.90 1.74
N ASN A 166 -0.92 2.77 2.03
CA ASN A 166 0.41 2.77 2.64
C ASN A 166 1.35 1.92 1.81
N MET A 167 2.51 2.48 1.45
CA MET A 167 3.52 1.77 0.67
C MET A 167 4.92 2.06 1.21
N ALA A 168 5.65 1.00 1.54
CA ALA A 168 7.07 1.09 1.85
C ALA A 168 7.88 1.27 0.56
N SER A 169 8.87 2.16 0.57
CA SER A 169 9.81 2.42 -0.51
C SER A 169 9.15 2.46 -1.89
N PRO A 170 8.19 3.36 -2.13
CA PRO A 170 7.47 3.41 -3.40
C PRO A 170 8.41 3.68 -4.57
N THR A 171 8.20 2.95 -5.67
CA THR A 171 8.97 3.03 -6.92
C THR A 171 8.12 3.46 -8.11
N GLY A 172 6.80 3.60 -7.95
CA GLY A 172 5.91 4.09 -8.99
C GLY A 172 4.55 4.51 -8.46
N PHE A 173 3.95 5.48 -9.14
CA PHE A 173 2.60 5.98 -8.86
C PHE A 173 1.93 6.42 -10.16
N GLU A 174 0.69 6.01 -10.36
CA GLU A 174 -0.12 6.44 -11.50
C GLU A 174 -1.61 6.51 -11.15
N ILE A 175 -2.32 7.39 -11.85
CA ILE A 175 -3.78 7.42 -11.87
C ILE A 175 -4.24 6.84 -13.20
N ALA A 176 -4.97 5.72 -13.16
CA ALA A 176 -5.45 5.02 -14.34
C ALA A 176 -6.99 5.00 -14.35
N GLY A 177 -7.59 5.98 -15.03
CA GLY A 177 -9.03 6.21 -14.95
C GLY A 177 -9.44 6.59 -13.53
N ARG A 178 -10.15 5.69 -12.85
CA ARG A 178 -10.63 5.86 -11.46
C ARG A 178 -9.77 5.14 -10.42
N ASP A 179 -8.68 4.53 -10.86
CA ASP A 179 -7.82 3.73 -9.99
C ASP A 179 -6.56 4.50 -9.60
N ILE A 180 -6.20 4.40 -8.33
CA ILE A 180 -4.90 4.84 -7.82
C ILE A 180 -4.00 3.60 -7.78
N ILE A 181 -2.88 3.64 -8.51
CA ILE A 181 -1.95 2.53 -8.60
C ILE A 181 -0.63 2.97 -7.99
N ILE A 182 -0.13 2.19 -7.03
CA ILE A 182 1.15 2.44 -6.36
C ILE A 182 1.99 1.18 -6.36
N THR A 183 3.28 1.30 -6.70
CA THR A 183 4.23 0.18 -6.76
C THR A 183 5.35 0.40 -5.76
N GLY A 184 5.76 -0.67 -5.07
CA GLY A 184 6.83 -0.65 -4.07
C GLY A 184 6.74 -1.86 -3.15
N GLY A 185 6.98 -1.64 -1.86
CA GLY A 185 6.69 -2.62 -0.80
C GLY A 185 7.92 -3.24 -0.16
N LEU A 186 9.11 -2.91 -0.64
CA LEU A 186 10.36 -3.39 -0.04
C LEU A 186 10.72 -2.59 1.20
N ILE A 187 10.86 -3.30 2.30
CA ILE A 187 11.31 -2.76 3.57
C ILE A 187 12.82 -2.96 3.66
N ALA A 188 13.55 -1.86 3.61
CA ALA A 188 15.00 -1.81 3.73
C ALA A 188 15.40 -2.02 5.20
N SER A 189 15.28 -3.25 5.69
CA SER A 189 15.70 -3.63 7.05
C SER A 189 16.20 -5.06 7.00
N VAL A 190 17.32 -5.36 7.66
CA VAL A 190 17.80 -6.74 7.81
C VAL A 190 16.69 -7.62 8.39
N GLY A 191 15.91 -7.07 9.33
CA GLY A 191 14.80 -7.77 9.98
C GLY A 191 13.58 -8.03 9.11
N ALA A 192 13.45 -7.34 7.97
CA ALA A 192 12.30 -7.49 7.08
C ALA A 192 12.36 -8.79 6.27
N GLY A 193 13.56 -9.35 6.07
CA GLY A 193 13.77 -10.62 5.39
C GLY A 193 14.11 -10.49 3.91
N GLN A 194 14.74 -11.54 3.37
CA GLN A 194 15.24 -11.57 1.98
C GLN A 194 14.22 -12.08 0.95
N ALA A 195 13.09 -12.65 1.39
CA ALA A 195 12.05 -13.21 0.51
C ALA A 195 10.99 -12.17 0.08
N GLN A 196 11.29 -10.89 0.29
CA GLN A 196 10.43 -9.80 -0.12
C GLN A 196 10.43 -9.65 -1.64
N ARG A 197 9.31 -9.16 -2.18
CA ARG A 197 9.20 -8.69 -3.55
C ARG A 197 8.48 -7.36 -3.56
N ASN A 198 8.83 -6.53 -4.53
CA ASN A 198 7.98 -5.42 -4.91
C ASN A 198 6.60 -5.95 -5.31
N HIS A 199 5.60 -5.09 -5.15
CA HIS A 199 4.25 -5.32 -5.60
C HIS A 199 3.61 -4.02 -6.07
N THR A 200 2.63 -4.17 -6.94
CA THR A 200 1.74 -3.12 -7.40
C THR A 200 0.39 -3.31 -6.73
N ASP A 201 -0.04 -2.29 -6.02
CA ASP A 201 -1.38 -2.19 -5.43
C ASP A 201 -2.25 -1.27 -6.26
N ARG A 202 -3.50 -1.69 -6.45
CA ARG A 202 -4.54 -0.92 -7.11
C ARG A 202 -5.64 -0.62 -6.12
N TYR A 203 -5.90 0.67 -5.94
CA TYR A 203 -6.93 1.18 -5.06
C TYR A 203 -8.06 1.83 -5.86
N ARG A 204 -9.26 1.78 -5.30
CA ARG A 204 -10.44 2.45 -5.83
C ARG A 204 -11.21 3.13 -4.71
N VAL A 205 -11.79 4.28 -5.03
CA VAL A 205 -12.78 4.92 -4.16
C VAL A 205 -14.14 4.27 -4.44
N GLU A 206 -14.66 3.52 -3.46
CA GLU A 206 -15.93 2.81 -3.55
C GLU A 206 -16.88 3.29 -2.45
N ALA A 207 -18.05 3.80 -2.85
CA ALA A 207 -19.04 4.48 -2.01
C ALA A 207 -18.48 5.72 -1.30
N ASP A 208 -17.74 5.52 -0.22
CA ASP A 208 -17.20 6.54 0.67
C ASP A 208 -15.85 6.11 1.28
N GLN A 209 -15.19 5.10 0.69
CA GLN A 209 -13.93 4.59 1.22
C GLN A 209 -12.91 4.29 0.12
N VAL A 210 -11.65 4.61 0.37
CA VAL A 210 -10.51 4.10 -0.39
C VAL A 210 -10.29 2.62 -0.04
N ARG A 211 -10.35 1.74 -1.03
CA ARG A 211 -10.18 0.29 -0.86
C ARG A 211 -9.10 -0.25 -1.77
N LEU A 212 -8.25 -1.13 -1.24
CA LEU A 212 -7.40 -1.99 -2.06
C LEU A 212 -8.30 -2.97 -2.82
N VAL A 213 -8.20 -2.99 -4.14
CA VAL A 213 -9.04 -3.83 -5.02
C VAL A 213 -8.23 -4.83 -5.84
N ASP A 214 -6.91 -4.70 -5.90
CA ASP A 214 -6.00 -5.73 -6.41
C ASP A 214 -4.59 -5.50 -5.88
N ARG A 215 -3.84 -6.60 -5.73
CA ARG A 215 -2.39 -6.59 -5.46
C ARG A 215 -1.68 -7.62 -6.32
N ARG A 216 -0.56 -7.22 -6.92
CA ARG A 216 0.26 -8.09 -7.78
C ARG A 216 1.73 -7.94 -7.40
N TYR A 217 2.34 -9.03 -6.94
CA TYR A 217 3.78 -9.08 -6.73
C TYR A 217 4.53 -9.15 -8.06
N ASP A 218 5.74 -8.61 -8.06
CA ASP A 218 6.67 -8.76 -9.19
C ASP A 218 6.90 -10.24 -9.52
N ALA A 219 7.08 -10.52 -10.81
CA ALA A 219 7.31 -11.87 -11.30
C ALA A 219 8.52 -12.51 -10.62
N SER A 220 8.44 -13.83 -10.38
CA SER A 220 9.55 -14.56 -9.76
C SER A 220 9.65 -15.99 -10.24
N ASP A 221 10.89 -16.46 -10.34
CA ASP A 221 11.16 -17.84 -10.69
C ASP A 221 11.11 -18.81 -9.50
N PHE A 222 10.93 -18.33 -8.27
CA PHE A 222 11.02 -19.16 -7.06
C PHE A 222 9.69 -19.77 -6.62
N ALA A 223 9.70 -21.05 -6.24
CA ALA A 223 8.49 -21.78 -5.84
C ALA A 223 7.79 -21.14 -4.61
N TYR A 224 8.55 -20.61 -3.64
CA TYR A 224 7.99 -19.92 -2.48
C TYR A 224 7.20 -18.66 -2.89
N HIS A 225 7.73 -17.89 -3.84
CA HIS A 225 7.05 -16.72 -4.37
C HIS A 225 5.80 -17.09 -5.18
N ARG A 226 5.86 -18.16 -5.98
CA ARG A 226 4.70 -18.66 -6.72
C ARG A 226 3.60 -19.20 -5.80
N LEU A 227 3.96 -19.77 -4.65
CA LEU A 227 2.99 -20.13 -3.62
C LEU A 227 2.25 -18.89 -3.11
N ILE A 228 2.98 -17.82 -2.77
CA ILE A 228 2.39 -16.54 -2.33
C ILE A 228 1.49 -15.96 -3.44
N ASP A 229 1.96 -15.94 -4.69
CA ASP A 229 1.18 -15.47 -5.83
C ASP A 229 -0.14 -16.23 -5.98
N GLY A 230 -0.12 -17.55 -5.76
CA GLY A 230 -1.32 -18.38 -5.83
C GLY A 230 -2.32 -18.07 -4.72
N VAL A 231 -1.84 -17.86 -3.51
CA VAL A 231 -2.68 -17.48 -2.36
C VAL A 231 -3.27 -16.08 -2.55
N GLU A 232 -2.48 -15.13 -3.07
CA GLU A 232 -2.92 -13.78 -3.38
C GLU A 232 -3.95 -13.77 -4.51
N ALA A 233 -3.67 -14.44 -5.63
CA ALA A 233 -4.63 -14.57 -6.71
C ALA A 233 -5.95 -15.22 -6.22
N GLN A 234 -5.86 -16.20 -5.32
CA GLN A 234 -7.03 -16.83 -4.74
C GLN A 234 -7.85 -15.88 -3.84
N SER A 235 -7.20 -14.99 -3.06
CA SER A 235 -7.90 -14.02 -2.20
C SER A 235 -8.70 -13.01 -3.01
N TRP A 236 -8.22 -12.67 -4.22
CA TRP A 236 -8.89 -11.76 -5.16
C TRP A 236 -9.80 -12.47 -6.17
N GLY A 237 -10.08 -13.77 -6.00
CA GLY A 237 -10.97 -14.52 -6.91
C GLY A 237 -10.39 -14.79 -8.31
N ARG A 238 -9.09 -14.55 -8.53
CA ARG A 238 -8.37 -14.80 -9.79
C ARG A 238 -8.02 -16.29 -9.92
N THR A 239 -9.04 -17.14 -10.03
CA THR A 239 -8.89 -18.61 -9.96
C THR A 239 -7.91 -19.18 -10.99
N ALA A 240 -7.93 -18.70 -12.24
CA ALA A 240 -7.01 -19.18 -13.27
C ALA A 240 -5.54 -18.85 -12.93
N GLU A 241 -5.27 -17.63 -12.46
CA GLU A 241 -3.93 -17.22 -12.01
C GLU A 241 -3.49 -18.06 -10.79
N ALA A 242 -4.39 -18.29 -9.83
CA ALA A 242 -4.11 -19.09 -8.65
C ALA A 242 -3.74 -20.55 -8.98
N LEU A 243 -4.52 -21.20 -9.86
CA LEU A 243 -4.26 -22.56 -10.33
C LEU A 243 -2.88 -22.65 -11.00
N GLN A 244 -2.52 -21.67 -11.84
CA GLN A 244 -1.23 -21.64 -12.51
C GLN A 244 -0.08 -21.47 -11.51
N ALA A 245 -0.19 -20.50 -10.60
CA ALA A 245 0.83 -20.22 -9.61
C ALA A 245 1.06 -21.42 -8.66
N PHE A 246 0.00 -22.12 -8.23
CA PHE A 246 0.16 -23.33 -7.42
C PHE A 246 0.79 -24.49 -8.18
N ARG A 247 0.51 -24.66 -9.49
CA ARG A 247 1.21 -25.67 -10.31
C ARG A 247 2.70 -25.37 -10.39
N GLU A 248 3.07 -24.11 -10.62
CA GLU A 248 4.47 -23.70 -10.68
C GLU A 248 5.18 -23.82 -9.34
N ALA A 249 4.52 -23.49 -8.23
CA ALA A 249 5.07 -23.72 -6.89
C ALA A 249 5.27 -25.20 -6.56
N ALA A 250 4.43 -26.08 -7.11
CA ALA A 250 4.52 -27.53 -6.94
C ALA A 250 5.60 -28.22 -7.80
N ASP A 251 6.16 -27.53 -8.80
CA ASP A 251 7.12 -28.08 -9.78
C ASP A 251 8.49 -28.39 -9.14
N PRO A 252 8.89 -29.67 -9.02
CA PRO A 252 10.14 -30.08 -8.37
C PRO A 252 11.41 -29.47 -8.99
N GLN A 253 11.38 -29.04 -10.26
CA GLN A 253 12.53 -28.44 -10.94
C GLN A 253 12.71 -26.95 -10.63
N ARG A 254 11.67 -26.30 -10.11
CA ARG A 254 11.73 -24.88 -9.77
C ARG A 254 12.52 -24.66 -8.48
N PRO A 255 13.51 -23.73 -8.44
CA PRO A 255 14.23 -23.42 -7.21
C PRO A 255 13.27 -22.89 -6.14
N VAL A 256 13.51 -23.23 -4.87
CA VAL A 256 12.58 -22.92 -3.78
C VAL A 256 12.54 -21.43 -3.48
N LEU A 257 13.71 -20.83 -3.27
CA LEU A 257 13.93 -19.43 -2.95
C LEU A 257 15.40 -19.10 -3.21
N SER A 258 15.73 -17.85 -3.55
CA SER A 258 17.10 -17.33 -3.46
C SER A 258 17.37 -16.83 -2.05
N GLY A 259 18.45 -17.28 -1.42
CA GLY A 259 18.84 -16.69 -0.15
C GLY A 259 20.05 -17.36 0.47
N GLU A 260 21.01 -16.54 0.87
CA GLU A 260 22.23 -16.99 1.56
C GLU A 260 21.98 -17.22 3.06
N TRP A 261 20.88 -16.66 3.61
CA TRP A 261 20.59 -16.69 5.04
C TRP A 261 19.75 -17.89 5.50
N ILE A 262 19.50 -18.85 4.62
CA ILE A 262 18.78 -20.09 4.94
C ILE A 262 19.76 -21.25 4.75
N ALA A 263 19.99 -22.02 5.82
CA ALA A 263 20.85 -23.20 5.77
C ALA A 263 20.33 -24.21 4.72
N PRO A 264 21.20 -24.94 4.01
CA PRO A 264 20.80 -25.89 2.96
C PRO A 264 19.71 -26.89 3.40
N GLU A 265 19.83 -27.45 4.60
CA GLU A 265 18.87 -28.41 5.15
C GLU A 265 17.49 -27.76 5.43
N ALA A 266 17.50 -26.49 5.85
CA ALA A 266 16.28 -25.71 6.02
C ALA A 266 15.65 -25.36 4.66
N MET A 267 16.46 -25.11 3.63
CA MET A 267 15.97 -24.86 2.26
C MET A 267 15.30 -26.11 1.64
N GLU A 268 15.88 -27.29 1.87
CA GLU A 268 15.26 -28.56 1.44
C GLU A 268 13.92 -28.79 2.15
N THR A 269 13.88 -28.56 3.46
CA THR A 269 12.66 -28.72 4.27
C THR A 269 11.59 -27.70 3.88
N LEU A 270 11.96 -26.44 3.64
CA LEU A 270 11.10 -25.41 3.07
C LEU A 270 10.55 -25.84 1.71
N GLY A 271 11.40 -26.36 0.82
CA GLY A 271 10.99 -26.82 -0.50
C GLY A 271 9.92 -27.90 -0.45
N ARG A 272 10.09 -28.88 0.43
CA ARG A 272 9.08 -29.92 0.68
C ARG A 272 7.77 -29.32 1.17
N ALA A 273 7.83 -28.39 2.12
CA ALA A 273 6.64 -27.75 2.69
C ALA A 273 5.91 -26.89 1.65
N VAL A 274 6.62 -26.06 0.88
CA VAL A 274 6.07 -25.22 -0.20
C VAL A 274 5.35 -26.08 -1.23
N ARG A 275 5.98 -27.16 -1.70
CA ARG A 275 5.40 -28.05 -2.72
C ARG A 275 4.17 -28.78 -2.21
N ALA A 276 4.23 -29.33 -0.99
CA ALA A 276 3.09 -29.98 -0.37
C ALA A 276 1.92 -28.99 -0.19
N PHE A 277 2.22 -27.76 0.25
CA PHE A 277 1.21 -26.75 0.46
C PHE A 277 0.58 -26.27 -0.85
N ALA A 278 1.40 -26.02 -1.88
CA ALA A 278 0.91 -25.65 -3.21
C ALA A 278 0.00 -26.71 -3.82
N ARG A 279 0.38 -28.00 -3.71
CA ARG A 279 -0.44 -29.14 -4.15
C ARG A 279 -1.76 -29.21 -3.40
N PHE A 280 -1.73 -29.02 -2.08
CA PHE A 280 -2.93 -28.95 -1.26
C PHE A 280 -3.87 -27.81 -1.71
N ARG A 281 -3.35 -26.59 -1.91
CA ARG A 281 -4.15 -25.45 -2.37
C ARG A 281 -4.70 -25.65 -3.78
N LEU A 282 -3.91 -26.24 -4.67
CA LEU A 282 -4.33 -26.63 -6.01
C LEU A 282 -5.50 -27.63 -5.97
N ALA A 283 -5.39 -28.70 -5.18
CA ALA A 283 -6.45 -29.68 -5.02
C ALA A 283 -7.71 -29.07 -4.40
N ALA A 284 -7.57 -28.20 -3.41
CA ALA A 284 -8.69 -27.49 -2.79
C ALA A 284 -9.47 -26.62 -3.78
N LEU A 285 -8.78 -26.01 -4.76
CA LEU A 285 -9.43 -25.24 -5.84
C LEU A 285 -10.13 -26.14 -6.86
N LEU A 286 -9.59 -27.34 -7.12
CA LEU A 286 -10.11 -28.27 -8.12
C LEU A 286 -11.21 -29.20 -7.58
N LEU A 287 -11.32 -29.40 -6.26
CA LEU A 287 -12.18 -30.45 -5.66
C LEU A 287 -13.64 -30.42 -6.15
N ASN A 288 -14.19 -29.23 -6.40
CA ASN A 288 -15.57 -29.06 -6.84
C ASN A 288 -15.75 -29.08 -8.36
N THR A 289 -14.67 -28.94 -9.15
CA THR A 289 -14.73 -28.80 -10.61
C THR A 289 -14.10 -29.97 -11.34
N ASP A 290 -13.02 -30.54 -10.81
CA ASP A 290 -12.28 -31.67 -11.37
C ASP A 290 -11.65 -32.49 -10.23
N LYS A 291 -12.40 -33.48 -9.73
CA LYS A 291 -11.98 -34.32 -8.61
C LYS A 291 -10.78 -35.20 -8.94
N ASP A 292 -10.62 -35.60 -10.19
CA ASP A 292 -9.52 -36.47 -10.59
C ASP A 292 -8.23 -35.66 -10.71
N ALA A 293 -8.28 -34.46 -11.28
CA ALA A 293 -7.15 -33.53 -11.23
C ALA A 293 -6.81 -33.10 -9.79
N ALA A 294 -7.82 -32.91 -8.93
CA ALA A 294 -7.60 -32.63 -7.50
C ALA A 294 -6.84 -33.77 -6.81
N ARG A 295 -7.23 -35.03 -7.04
CA ARG A 295 -6.51 -36.21 -6.52
C ARG A 295 -5.11 -36.33 -7.10
N GLN A 296 -4.96 -36.11 -8.40
CA GLN A 296 -3.66 -36.16 -9.08
C GLN A 296 -2.71 -35.09 -8.54
N ALA A 297 -3.20 -33.89 -8.20
CA ALA A 297 -2.38 -32.86 -7.58
C ALA A 297 -1.78 -33.32 -6.23
N LEU A 298 -2.44 -34.25 -5.54
CA LEU A 298 -2.05 -34.78 -4.23
C LEU A 298 -1.21 -36.06 -4.29
N THR A 299 -1.00 -36.64 -5.47
CA THR A 299 -0.07 -37.77 -5.62
C THR A 299 1.36 -37.24 -5.51
N ALA A 300 1.91 -37.25 -4.30
CA ALA A 300 3.26 -36.78 -4.02
C ALA A 300 4.29 -37.92 -4.16
N GLU A 301 5.47 -37.60 -4.69
CA GLU A 301 6.66 -38.46 -4.59
C GLU A 301 7.28 -38.44 -3.17
N ASP A 302 6.97 -37.40 -2.38
CA ASP A 302 7.45 -37.23 -1.00
C ASP A 302 6.30 -37.35 0.00
N VAL A 303 6.47 -38.31 0.92
CA VAL A 303 5.47 -38.68 1.93
C VAL A 303 5.53 -37.84 3.20
N THR A 304 6.54 -36.98 3.37
CA THR A 304 6.80 -36.22 4.61
C THR A 304 5.58 -35.41 5.08
N TYR A 305 4.86 -34.78 4.15
CA TYR A 305 3.66 -33.98 4.42
C TYR A 305 2.40 -34.55 3.76
N ALA A 306 2.39 -35.84 3.39
CA ALA A 306 1.26 -36.46 2.70
C ALA A 306 -0.05 -36.38 3.51
N GLY A 307 0.05 -36.35 4.84
CA GLY A 307 -1.12 -36.17 5.73
C GLY A 307 -1.90 -34.89 5.45
N LEU A 308 -1.25 -33.80 5.02
CA LEU A 308 -1.94 -32.57 4.61
C LEU A 308 -2.85 -32.82 3.41
N GLY A 309 -2.32 -33.48 2.37
CA GLY A 309 -3.11 -33.85 1.19
C GLY A 309 -4.26 -34.79 1.52
N GLN A 310 -4.02 -35.75 2.40
CA GLN A 310 -5.04 -36.72 2.82
C GLN A 310 -6.28 -36.04 3.43
N THR A 311 -6.09 -34.93 4.16
CA THR A 311 -7.23 -34.15 4.70
C THR A 311 -8.20 -33.66 3.61
N MET A 312 -7.69 -33.38 2.40
CA MET A 312 -8.52 -32.95 1.27
C MET A 312 -9.09 -34.14 0.48
N ILE A 313 -8.37 -35.27 0.44
CA ILE A 313 -8.85 -36.51 -0.20
C ILE A 313 -10.06 -37.08 0.53
N ASP A 314 -10.00 -37.09 1.86
CA ASP A 314 -11.04 -37.68 2.72
C ASP A 314 -12.27 -36.77 2.87
N ALA A 315 -12.14 -35.50 2.49
CA ALA A 315 -13.20 -34.52 2.64
C ALA A 315 -14.28 -34.65 1.57
N SER A 316 -15.54 -34.48 1.97
CA SER A 316 -16.67 -34.42 1.04
C SER A 316 -16.75 -33.10 0.27
N ASP A 317 -16.21 -32.02 0.85
CA ASP A 317 -16.13 -30.70 0.26
C ASP A 317 -14.91 -29.91 0.77
N ARG A 318 -14.66 -28.75 0.15
CA ARG A 318 -13.52 -27.89 0.47
C ARG A 318 -13.54 -27.41 1.92
N ALA A 319 -14.70 -27.08 2.48
CA ALA A 319 -14.78 -26.52 3.83
C ALA A 319 -14.34 -27.56 4.87
N ILE A 320 -14.83 -28.80 4.74
CA ILE A 320 -14.44 -29.91 5.62
C ILE A 320 -12.94 -30.22 5.48
N GLY A 321 -12.42 -30.27 4.25
CA GLY A 321 -11.00 -30.51 4.01
C GLY A 321 -10.13 -29.42 4.61
N CYS A 322 -10.56 -28.16 4.52
CA CYS A 322 -9.87 -27.02 5.12
C CYS A 322 -9.84 -27.06 6.65
N THR A 323 -10.96 -27.42 7.30
CA THR A 323 -10.98 -27.60 8.76
C THR A 323 -10.05 -28.73 9.20
N ALA A 324 -10.06 -29.86 8.49
CA ALA A 324 -9.17 -30.97 8.78
C ALA A 324 -7.68 -30.61 8.54
N ALA A 325 -7.39 -29.85 7.49
CA ALA A 325 -6.04 -29.36 7.20
C ALA A 325 -5.50 -28.43 8.29
N ALA A 326 -6.34 -27.52 8.81
CA ALA A 326 -5.96 -26.65 9.92
C ALA A 326 -5.65 -27.46 11.19
N ALA A 327 -6.48 -28.46 11.52
CA ALA A 327 -6.23 -29.36 12.65
C ALA A 327 -4.94 -30.19 12.47
N TRP A 328 -4.70 -30.67 11.24
CA TRP A 328 -3.45 -31.35 10.90
C TRP A 328 -2.24 -30.42 11.09
N ALA A 329 -2.32 -29.16 10.67
CA ALA A 329 -1.24 -28.20 10.84
C ALA A 329 -0.92 -27.90 12.32
N VAL A 330 -1.93 -27.87 13.20
CA VAL A 330 -1.73 -27.80 14.66
C VAL A 330 -0.92 -29.00 15.17
N ALA A 331 -1.25 -30.22 14.71
CA ALA A 331 -0.54 -31.43 15.11
C ALA A 331 0.86 -31.56 14.47
N ASN A 332 1.13 -30.81 13.40
CA ASN A 332 2.34 -30.93 12.59
C ASN A 332 3.07 -29.59 12.47
N LEU A 333 3.39 -28.96 13.61
CA LEU A 333 4.04 -27.64 13.65
C LEU A 333 5.35 -27.57 12.85
N GLY A 334 6.06 -28.68 12.66
CA GLY A 334 7.25 -28.74 11.81
C GLY A 334 6.98 -28.29 10.35
N PHE A 335 5.78 -28.52 9.82
CA PHE A 335 5.36 -28.01 8.52
C PHE A 335 5.25 -26.47 8.51
N LEU A 336 4.59 -25.88 9.52
CA LEU A 336 4.45 -24.42 9.62
C LEU A 336 5.80 -23.74 9.88
N ARG A 337 6.65 -24.34 10.73
CA ARG A 337 8.03 -23.87 10.94
C ARG A 337 8.84 -23.86 9.65
N ALA A 338 8.68 -24.89 8.82
CA ALA A 338 9.33 -24.95 7.52
C ALA A 338 8.81 -23.85 6.58
N LEU A 339 7.49 -23.64 6.48
CA LEU A 339 6.92 -22.55 5.68
C LEU A 339 7.33 -21.16 6.17
N ASN A 340 7.50 -20.99 7.49
CA ASN A 340 7.94 -19.74 8.13
C ASN A 340 9.47 -19.61 8.23
N SER A 341 10.24 -20.53 7.63
CA SER A 341 11.71 -20.49 7.69
C SER A 341 12.33 -19.29 6.96
N PRO A 342 11.72 -18.71 5.90
CA PRO A 342 12.13 -17.41 5.40
C PRO A 342 11.92 -16.34 6.47
N PHE A 343 13.00 -16.06 7.21
CA PHE A 343 13.01 -15.05 8.23
C PHE A 343 12.63 -13.69 7.65
N GLY A 344 11.79 -12.97 8.40
CA GLY A 344 11.57 -11.54 8.20
C GLY A 344 10.14 -11.12 8.51
N TYR A 345 9.96 -9.95 9.12
CA TYR A 345 8.62 -9.46 9.43
C TYR A 345 7.82 -8.95 8.22
N ALA A 346 8.43 -8.88 7.03
CA ALA A 346 7.75 -8.54 5.79
C ALA A 346 7.29 -9.78 4.99
N ASN A 347 7.66 -10.99 5.43
CA ASN A 347 7.19 -12.22 4.82
C ASN A 347 5.87 -12.67 5.49
N PRO A 348 5.00 -13.41 4.76
CA PRO A 348 3.80 -13.97 5.35
C PRO A 348 4.10 -14.84 6.57
N CYS A 349 3.24 -14.73 7.59
CA CYS A 349 3.32 -15.48 8.83
C CYS A 349 2.26 -16.58 8.85
N TRP A 350 2.63 -17.80 8.47
CA TRP A 350 1.67 -18.90 8.32
C TRP A 350 1.28 -19.49 9.68
N GLU A 351 -0.01 -19.42 10.00
CA GLU A 351 -0.65 -20.08 11.14
C GLU A 351 -1.61 -21.20 10.65
N PRO A 352 -2.06 -22.11 11.53
CA PRO A 352 -2.91 -23.23 11.13
C PRO A 352 -4.17 -22.83 10.34
N GLN A 353 -4.80 -21.70 10.68
CA GLN A 353 -6.00 -21.23 9.98
C GLN A 353 -5.72 -20.70 8.56
N ASP A 354 -4.47 -20.35 8.24
CA ASP A 354 -4.12 -19.76 6.94
C ASP A 354 -3.94 -20.83 5.85
N VAL A 355 -3.84 -22.11 6.25
CA VAL A 355 -3.72 -23.25 5.34
C VAL A 355 -4.82 -23.24 4.28
N CYS A 356 -6.03 -22.78 4.61
CA CYS A 356 -7.09 -22.56 3.63
C CYS A 356 -7.59 -21.12 3.52
N GLY A 357 -7.10 -20.25 4.40
CA GLY A 357 -7.49 -18.84 4.45
C GLY A 357 -6.89 -18.01 3.31
N PRO A 358 -7.22 -16.70 3.27
CA PRO A 358 -6.48 -15.74 2.46
C PRO A 358 -4.99 -15.74 2.87
N LEU A 359 -4.16 -14.96 2.17
CA LEU A 359 -2.80 -14.73 2.63
C LEU A 359 -2.85 -14.25 4.09
N PRO A 360 -2.02 -14.81 5.00
CA PRO A 360 -1.93 -14.28 6.35
C PRO A 360 -1.68 -12.78 6.26
N LYS A 361 -2.55 -11.99 6.89
CA LYS A 361 -2.34 -10.55 6.97
C LYS A 361 -1.11 -10.32 7.83
N ASP A 362 -0.05 -9.71 7.30
CA ASP A 362 0.87 -8.88 8.07
C ASP A 362 1.60 -7.86 7.15
N GLY A 363 1.57 -6.60 7.59
CA GLY A 363 2.07 -5.37 6.95
C GLY A 363 1.70 -4.16 7.85
N PRO A 364 2.36 -2.99 7.73
CA PRO A 364 2.85 -2.11 8.83
C PRO A 364 1.85 -1.53 9.86
N HIS A 365 0.56 -1.87 9.82
CA HIS A 365 -0.48 -1.25 10.65
C HIS A 365 -1.28 -2.23 11.52
N SER A 366 -0.80 -3.45 11.72
CA SER A 366 -1.31 -4.32 12.78
C SER A 366 -0.52 -4.08 14.08
N PRO A 367 -1.14 -3.64 15.20
CA PRO A 367 -0.44 -3.32 16.45
C PRO A 367 0.22 -4.51 17.19
N GLY A 368 0.47 -5.61 16.50
CA GLY A 368 1.21 -6.75 17.03
C GLY A 368 2.08 -7.31 15.92
N ILE A 369 3.40 -7.14 16.04
CA ILE A 369 4.35 -7.99 15.34
C ILE A 369 4.04 -9.41 15.78
N ARG A 370 3.29 -10.16 14.98
CA ARG A 370 3.02 -11.57 15.27
C ARG A 370 4.35 -12.30 15.22
N ARG A 371 4.69 -12.97 16.32
CA ARG A 371 5.81 -13.91 16.31
C ARG A 371 5.31 -15.18 15.64
N CYS A 372 5.71 -15.39 14.39
CA CYS A 372 5.41 -16.61 13.67
C CYS A 372 5.86 -17.85 14.45
N ILE A 373 5.15 -18.96 14.23
CA ILE A 373 5.58 -20.28 14.72
C ILE A 373 6.91 -20.59 14.04
N ARG A 374 8.00 -20.46 14.79
CA ARG A 374 9.38 -20.75 14.38
C ARG A 374 9.86 -22.08 14.92
#